data_AF-A0A519HSW1-F1
#
_entry.id   AF-A0A519HSW1-F1
#
_cell.length_a   1.000
_cell.length_b   1.000
_cell.length_c   1.000
_cell.angle_alpha   90.00
_cell.angle_beta   90.00
_cell.angle_gamma   90.00
#
_symmetry.space_group_name_H-M   'P 1'
#
loop_
_entity.id
_entity.type
_entity.pdbx_description
1 polymer ?
#
loop_
_entity_poly.entity_id
_entity_poly.type
_entity_poly.pdbx_seq_one_letter_code
_entity_poly.pdbx_strand_id
1 'polypeptide(L)'
;NTPLVMSLVALAGGIVLYLLFAARFKARALRQTPVIHVLDGKRLFERTLAFATALARRSLRLASTRRLQPQLLCIIVIAGATALGSALVVPLSWGDRARVPVTPEFALLWLIGGASAIGAAWQAKFHRLAALAMLGVVGLVMCLTFAWFSAPDLALTQLAVEVVTTVLFLLGLRWLPKRVERDDPRTRQRALWRRGRDLLLALLIGAGLAALSYAMLTRQAPQSISPFFIERALPEGGGSNVVNVMLVDFRGFDTLGEITVLGIVGLTVYALLRRFRPPREVIGRTPQQRVVPEDAQSDLPDRPDTSDPASGYLLVPAVLGQLLLPVAAVFAFHLFMRGHNEPGGGFVAGLVMAIAFIAQYMVSGTRWVEGRMPLQPPRWIAVGLLIAVATGAGALVVGHPFLTTHTAHVTLPGIGPVHLPTAALFDLGVFTVVLGSTLLLLTALAHQSLRVRRKRAVPSAGAEGS
;
A
#
# COMPACT_ATOMS: atom_id res chain seq x y z
N ASN A 1 17.88 -19.98 -86.90
CA ASN A 1 18.59 -19.43 -85.73
C ASN A 1 17.64 -18.49 -84.98
N THR A 2 16.72 -19.03 -84.19
CA THR A 2 15.64 -18.27 -83.52
C THR A 2 16.12 -17.25 -82.48
N PRO A 3 17.20 -17.47 -81.70
CA PRO A 3 17.72 -16.45 -80.79
C PRO A 3 18.20 -15.20 -81.52
N LEU A 4 18.82 -15.37 -82.70
CA LEU A 4 19.31 -14.26 -83.53
C LEU A 4 18.14 -13.36 -83.98
N VAL A 5 17.03 -13.97 -84.39
CA VAL A 5 15.83 -13.24 -84.80
C VAL A 5 15.21 -12.49 -83.61
N MET A 6 15.16 -13.10 -82.42
CA MET A 6 14.67 -12.44 -81.20
C MET A 6 15.56 -11.25 -80.79
N SER A 7 16.88 -11.38 -80.90
CA SER A 7 17.81 -10.27 -80.66
C SER A 7 17.63 -9.13 -81.67
N LEU A 8 17.43 -9.44 -82.95
CA LEU A 8 17.16 -8.43 -83.99
C LEU A 8 15.83 -7.71 -83.74
N VAL A 9 14.77 -8.44 -83.37
CA VAL A 9 13.47 -7.85 -83.03
C VAL A 9 13.57 -6.98 -81.77
N ALA A 10 14.29 -7.42 -80.74
CA ALA A 10 14.52 -6.63 -79.53
C ALA A 10 15.33 -5.36 -79.82
N LEU A 11 16.36 -5.45 -80.67
CA LEU A 11 17.18 -4.31 -81.09
C LEU A 11 16.36 -3.31 -81.90
N ALA A 12 15.66 -3.76 -82.94
CA ALA A 12 14.80 -2.93 -83.76
C ALA A 12 13.69 -2.28 -82.92
N GLY A 13 13.05 -3.07 -82.06
CA GLY A 13 12.04 -2.58 -81.11
C GLY A 13 12.59 -1.52 -80.15
N GLY A 14 13.79 -1.75 -79.59
CA GLY A 14 14.48 -0.79 -78.72
C GLY A 14 14.85 0.51 -79.42
N ILE A 15 15.31 0.45 -80.68
CA ILE A 15 15.62 1.63 -81.50
C ILE A 15 14.36 2.44 -81.79
N VAL A 16 13.27 1.78 -82.20
CA VAL A 16 11.98 2.45 -82.46
C VAL A 16 11.48 3.13 -81.18
N LEU A 17 11.53 2.45 -80.04
CA LEU A 17 11.11 3.01 -78.75
C LEU A 17 11.98 4.19 -78.33
N TYR A 18 13.30 4.10 -78.53
CA TYR A 18 14.21 5.22 -78.27
C TYR A 18 13.86 6.43 -79.13
N LEU A 19 13.68 6.26 -80.43
CA LEU A 19 13.37 7.37 -81.35
C LEU A 19 12.02 8.03 -81.03
N LEU A 20 10.99 7.25 -80.68
CA LEU A 20 9.68 7.77 -80.27
C LEU A 20 9.72 8.64 -79.00
N PHE A 21 10.63 8.34 -78.07
CA PHE A 21 10.76 9.06 -76.81
C PHE A 21 11.99 9.98 -76.72
N ALA A 22 12.89 9.96 -77.72
CA ALA A 22 14.17 10.67 -77.71
C ALA A 22 14.02 12.18 -77.50
N ALA A 23 13.05 12.80 -78.19
CA ALA A 23 12.75 14.23 -78.02
C ALA A 23 12.27 14.56 -76.60
N ARG A 24 11.46 13.68 -75.98
CA ARG A 24 10.95 13.85 -74.61
C ARG A 24 12.00 13.58 -73.53
N PHE A 25 12.91 12.64 -73.77
CA PHE A 25 14.07 12.39 -72.89
C PHE A 25 15.07 13.55 -72.92
N LYS A 26 15.42 14.06 -74.12
CA LYS A 26 16.35 15.19 -74.28
C LYS A 26 15.82 16.48 -73.65
N ALA A 27 14.51 16.74 -73.73
CA ALA A 27 13.88 17.91 -73.12
C ALA A 27 13.78 17.85 -71.58
N ARG A 28 14.23 16.76 -70.92
CA ARG A 28 13.99 16.47 -69.48
C ARG A 28 12.51 16.59 -69.06
N ALA A 29 11.58 16.54 -70.01
CA ALA A 29 10.14 16.69 -69.76
C ALA A 29 9.58 15.47 -69.03
N LEU A 30 10.16 14.29 -69.27
CA LEU A 30 9.87 13.06 -68.53
C LEU A 30 10.75 12.98 -67.28
N ARG A 31 10.41 13.73 -66.23
CA ARG A 31 11.04 13.59 -64.90
C ARG A 31 10.71 12.26 -64.21
N GLN A 32 9.71 11.54 -64.70
CA GLN A 32 9.20 10.28 -64.15
C GLN A 32 8.87 9.32 -65.30
N THR A 33 9.08 8.02 -65.09
CA THR A 33 8.70 6.98 -66.05
C THR A 33 7.18 6.94 -66.22
N PRO A 34 6.64 7.03 -67.45
CA PRO A 34 5.21 6.87 -67.67
C PRO A 34 4.78 5.49 -67.14
N VAL A 35 3.64 5.43 -66.45
CA VAL A 35 3.05 4.22 -65.83
C VAL A 35 3.77 3.67 -64.59
N ILE A 36 5.09 3.45 -64.63
CA ILE A 36 5.82 2.72 -63.55
C ILE A 36 6.14 3.61 -62.33
N HIS A 37 6.12 4.94 -62.47
CA HIS A 37 6.42 5.87 -61.36
C HIS A 37 5.46 5.75 -60.16
N VAL A 38 4.29 5.13 -60.35
CA VAL A 38 3.32 4.85 -59.28
C VAL A 38 3.79 3.69 -58.40
N LEU A 39 4.57 2.76 -58.96
CA LEU A 39 5.11 1.56 -58.30
C LEU A 39 6.53 1.82 -57.80
N ASP A 40 6.66 2.73 -56.84
CA ASP A 40 7.92 2.97 -56.12
C ASP A 40 7.96 2.09 -54.87
N GLY A 41 8.78 1.02 -54.90
CA GLY A 41 8.92 0.08 -53.80
C GLY A 41 9.34 0.74 -52.48
N LYS A 42 10.13 1.82 -52.54
CA LYS A 42 10.51 2.60 -51.34
C LYS A 42 9.29 3.30 -50.75
N ARG A 43 8.47 3.95 -51.57
CA ARG A 43 7.22 4.61 -51.11
C ARG A 43 6.22 3.61 -50.56
N LEU A 44 6.09 2.44 -51.19
CA LEU A 44 5.21 1.38 -50.69
C LEU A 44 5.67 0.93 -49.30
N PHE A 45 6.96 0.62 -49.14
CA PHE A 45 7.57 0.23 -47.87
C PHE A 45 7.37 1.29 -46.78
N GLU A 46 7.70 2.55 -47.07
CA GLU A 46 7.53 3.68 -46.13
C GLU A 46 6.06 3.88 -45.72
N ARG A 47 5.11 3.76 -46.66
CA ARG A 47 3.67 3.84 -46.37
C ARG A 47 3.20 2.69 -45.50
N THR A 48 3.63 1.45 -45.78
CA THR A 48 3.29 0.30 -44.94
C THR A 48 3.87 0.43 -43.54
N LEU A 49 5.12 0.89 -43.41
CA LEU A 49 5.75 1.12 -42.11
C LEU A 49 5.03 2.23 -41.33
N ALA A 50 4.67 3.33 -42.00
CA ALA A 50 3.91 4.42 -41.41
C ALA A 50 2.51 3.96 -40.95
N PHE A 51 1.82 3.16 -41.77
CA PHE A 51 0.53 2.58 -41.44
C PHE A 51 0.62 1.63 -40.25
N ALA A 52 1.57 0.68 -40.26
CA ALA A 52 1.80 -0.25 -39.17
C ALA A 52 2.12 0.50 -37.86
N THR A 53 2.95 1.54 -37.92
CA THR A 53 3.29 2.37 -36.76
C THR A 53 2.09 3.17 -36.26
N ALA A 54 1.29 3.74 -37.16
CA ALA A 54 0.07 4.48 -36.81
C ALA A 54 -0.98 3.56 -36.16
N LEU A 55 -1.13 2.36 -36.71
CA LEU A 55 -1.98 1.31 -36.15
C LEU A 55 -1.49 0.91 -34.76
N ALA A 56 -0.19 0.62 -34.59
CA ALA A 56 0.38 0.29 -33.29
C ALA A 56 0.16 1.39 -32.24
N ARG A 57 0.38 2.67 -32.60
CA ARG A 57 0.10 3.81 -31.69
C ARG A 57 -1.39 3.94 -31.38
N ARG A 58 -2.27 3.69 -32.35
CA ARG A 58 -3.73 3.73 -32.13
C ARG A 58 -4.17 2.59 -31.21
N SER A 59 -3.70 1.37 -31.45
CA SER A 59 -3.96 0.20 -30.61
C SER A 59 -3.46 0.41 -29.19
N LEU A 60 -2.24 0.94 -29.01
CA LEU A 60 -1.69 1.23 -27.68
C LEU A 60 -2.52 2.28 -26.94
N ARG A 61 -3.01 3.33 -27.62
CA ARG A 61 -3.87 4.35 -27.00
C ARG A 61 -5.24 3.82 -26.59
N LEU A 62 -5.74 2.79 -27.27
CA LEU A 62 -7.04 2.16 -26.97
C LEU A 62 -6.90 1.09 -25.88
N ALA A 63 -5.84 0.28 -25.95
CA ALA A 63 -5.59 -0.83 -25.03
C ALA A 63 -4.90 -0.43 -23.73
N SER A 64 -4.16 0.69 -23.73
CA SER A 64 -3.40 1.16 -22.57
C SER A 64 -3.87 2.54 -22.13
N THR A 65 -3.90 2.73 -20.81
CA THR A 65 -4.16 4.01 -20.17
C THR A 65 -3.17 4.20 -19.04
N ARG A 66 -2.66 5.42 -18.86
CA ARG A 66 -1.84 5.79 -17.69
C ARG A 66 -2.70 6.27 -16.52
N ARG A 67 -4.02 6.32 -16.69
CA ARG A 67 -4.95 6.82 -15.68
C ARG A 67 -5.40 5.66 -14.80
N LEU A 68 -5.26 5.83 -13.49
CA LEU A 68 -5.63 4.81 -12.50
C LEU A 68 -7.13 4.47 -12.53
N GLN A 69 -8.02 5.46 -12.65
CA GLN A 69 -9.47 5.23 -12.59
C GLN A 69 -9.98 4.30 -13.72
N PRO A 70 -9.62 4.48 -15.00
CA PRO A 70 -9.91 3.50 -16.04
C PRO A 70 -9.28 2.13 -15.82
N GLN A 71 -8.05 2.05 -15.29
CA GLN A 71 -7.41 0.76 -14.98
C GLN A 71 -8.22 -0.01 -13.92
N LEU A 72 -8.58 0.66 -12.82
CA LEU A 72 -9.41 0.09 -11.76
C LEU A 72 -10.79 -0.31 -12.27
N LEU A 73 -11.41 0.52 -13.12
CA LEU A 73 -12.68 0.19 -13.77
C LEU A 73 -12.56 -1.11 -14.57
N CYS A 74 -11.52 -1.25 -15.40
CA CYS A 74 -11.30 -2.48 -16.16
C CYS A 74 -11.11 -3.69 -15.25
N ILE A 75 -10.30 -3.57 -14.19
CA ILE A 75 -10.08 -4.65 -13.23
C ILE A 75 -11.39 -5.08 -12.57
N ILE A 76 -12.18 -4.14 -12.06
CA ILE A 76 -13.45 -4.41 -11.39
C ILE A 76 -14.48 -5.03 -12.35
N VAL A 77 -14.59 -4.49 -13.58
CA VAL A 77 -15.51 -5.02 -14.59
C VAL A 77 -15.10 -6.42 -15.03
N ILE A 78 -13.82 -6.68 -15.26
CA ILE A 78 -13.32 -8.01 -15.65
C ILE A 78 -13.51 -9.00 -14.50
N ALA A 79 -13.17 -8.62 -13.26
CA ALA A 79 -13.38 -9.46 -12.09
C ALA A 79 -14.87 -9.78 -11.88
N GLY A 80 -15.74 -8.77 -11.98
CA GLY A 80 -17.18 -8.94 -11.89
C GLY A 80 -17.76 -9.80 -13.02
N ALA A 81 -17.32 -9.60 -14.26
CA ALA A 81 -17.74 -10.41 -15.40
C ALA A 81 -17.26 -11.87 -15.27
N THR A 82 -16.05 -12.09 -14.74
CA THR A 82 -15.52 -13.42 -14.47
C THR A 82 -16.30 -14.11 -13.36
N ALA A 83 -16.59 -13.41 -12.27
CA ALA A 83 -17.42 -13.92 -11.18
C ALA A 83 -18.84 -14.26 -11.66
N LEU A 84 -19.44 -13.39 -12.48
CA LEU A 84 -20.74 -13.64 -13.10
C LEU A 84 -20.69 -14.85 -14.05
N GLY A 85 -19.67 -14.93 -14.91
CA GLY A 85 -19.46 -16.08 -15.79
C GLY A 85 -19.32 -17.40 -15.02
N SER A 86 -18.58 -17.38 -13.90
CA SER A 86 -18.50 -18.53 -13.00
C SER A 86 -19.85 -18.89 -12.38
N ALA A 87 -20.63 -17.89 -11.95
CA ALA A 87 -21.95 -18.11 -11.34
C ALA A 87 -23.00 -18.63 -12.34
N LEU A 88 -22.84 -18.35 -13.64
CA LEU A 88 -23.68 -18.89 -14.71
C LEU A 88 -23.37 -20.36 -15.01
N VAL A 89 -22.13 -20.81 -14.79
CA VAL A 89 -21.71 -22.21 -15.00
C VAL A 89 -21.94 -23.04 -13.74
N VAL A 90 -21.57 -22.51 -12.59
CA VAL A 90 -21.74 -23.13 -11.27
C VAL A 90 -22.73 -22.27 -10.48
N PRO A 91 -24.02 -22.66 -10.42
CA PRO A 91 -25.05 -21.86 -9.78
C PRO A 91 -24.71 -21.59 -8.31
N LEU A 92 -24.96 -20.35 -7.89
CA LEU A 92 -24.80 -19.98 -6.49
C LEU A 92 -25.89 -20.65 -5.65
N SER A 93 -25.51 -21.68 -4.89
CA SER A 93 -26.39 -22.34 -3.92
C SER A 93 -26.13 -21.88 -2.49
N TRP A 94 -27.22 -21.60 -1.78
CA TRP A 94 -27.23 -21.33 -0.34
C TRP A 94 -27.06 -22.65 0.44
N GLY A 95 -26.36 -22.60 1.57
CA GLY A 95 -26.29 -23.75 2.47
C GLY A 95 -27.32 -23.70 3.60
N ASP A 96 -27.34 -24.75 4.41
CA ASP A 96 -28.30 -24.98 5.50
C ASP A 96 -27.68 -24.86 6.91
N ARG A 97 -26.42 -24.38 7.00
CA ARG A 97 -25.72 -24.23 8.27
C ARG A 97 -26.50 -23.33 9.22
N ALA A 98 -26.61 -23.77 10.48
CA ALA A 98 -27.22 -22.99 11.55
C ALA A 98 -26.60 -21.58 11.64
N ARG A 99 -27.47 -20.58 11.68
CA ARG A 99 -27.08 -19.16 11.66
C ARG A 99 -26.96 -18.64 13.08
N VAL A 100 -25.98 -17.78 13.31
CA VAL A 100 -25.89 -17.02 14.56
C VAL A 100 -27.01 -15.96 14.54
N PRO A 101 -27.86 -15.88 15.57
CA PRO A 101 -28.92 -14.89 15.61
C PRO A 101 -28.33 -13.47 15.64
N VAL A 102 -28.95 -12.56 14.88
CA VAL A 102 -28.53 -11.15 14.85
C VAL A 102 -29.01 -10.49 16.13
N THR A 103 -28.09 -9.93 16.90
CA THR A 103 -28.44 -9.10 18.05
C THR A 103 -28.58 -7.62 17.64
N PRO A 104 -29.47 -6.85 18.28
CA PRO A 104 -29.67 -5.43 17.96
C PRO A 104 -28.38 -4.61 18.10
N GLU A 105 -27.53 -4.92 19.08
CA GLU A 105 -26.27 -4.22 19.33
C GLU A 105 -25.28 -4.44 18.20
N PHE A 106 -25.20 -5.68 17.70
CA PHE A 106 -24.32 -6.02 16.58
C PHE A 106 -24.81 -5.40 15.27
N ALA A 107 -26.14 -5.36 15.06
CA ALA A 107 -26.72 -4.67 13.92
C ALA A 107 -26.44 -3.15 13.96
N LEU A 108 -26.56 -2.52 15.14
CA LEU A 108 -26.24 -1.11 15.34
C LEU A 108 -24.75 -0.83 15.07
N LEU A 109 -23.86 -1.69 15.56
CA LEU A 109 -22.41 -1.59 15.32
C LEU A 109 -22.10 -1.54 13.82
N TRP A 110 -22.67 -2.46 13.05
CA TRP A 110 -22.48 -2.52 11.59
C TRP A 110 -23.20 -1.40 10.83
N LEU A 111 -24.32 -0.90 11.34
CA LEU A 111 -24.98 0.28 10.79
C LEU A 111 -24.08 1.52 10.93
N ILE A 112 -23.47 1.72 12.11
CA ILE A 112 -22.51 2.80 12.36
C ILE A 112 -21.28 2.64 11.45
N GLY A 113 -20.74 1.42 11.34
CA GLY A 113 -19.60 1.12 10.46
C GLY A 113 -19.92 1.38 8.99
N GLY A 114 -21.07 0.90 8.50
CA GLY A 114 -21.52 1.10 7.13
C GLY A 114 -21.77 2.56 6.79
N ALA A 115 -22.45 3.30 7.68
CA ALA A 115 -22.66 4.74 7.52
C ALA A 115 -21.33 5.52 7.49
N SER A 116 -20.38 5.14 8.36
CA SER A 116 -19.04 5.75 8.40
C SER A 116 -18.23 5.43 7.15
N ALA A 117 -18.30 4.20 6.61
CA ALA A 117 -17.62 3.83 5.37
C ALA A 117 -18.16 4.62 4.16
N ILE A 118 -19.49 4.75 4.05
CA ILE A 118 -20.14 5.57 3.00
C ILE A 118 -19.75 7.05 3.19
N GLY A 119 -19.79 7.55 4.42
CA GLY A 119 -19.37 8.90 4.77
C GLY A 119 -17.91 9.18 4.42
N ALA A 120 -17.00 8.24 4.70
CA ALA A 120 -15.60 8.34 4.35
C ALA A 120 -15.41 8.44 2.83
N ALA A 121 -16.07 7.58 2.05
CA ALA A 121 -16.02 7.61 0.59
C ALA A 121 -16.56 8.94 0.02
N TRP A 122 -17.63 9.47 0.60
CA TRP A 122 -18.22 10.75 0.20
C TRP A 122 -17.29 11.94 0.50
N GLN A 123 -16.70 11.95 1.70
CA GLN A 123 -15.87 13.06 2.20
C GLN A 123 -14.44 13.05 1.64
N ALA A 124 -13.92 11.89 1.18
CA ALA A 124 -12.52 11.70 0.78
C ALA A 124 -12.00 12.71 -0.27
N LYS A 125 -12.88 13.27 -1.11
CA LYS A 125 -12.49 14.22 -2.15
C LYS A 125 -12.04 15.58 -1.59
N PHE A 126 -12.75 16.10 -0.61
CA PHE A 126 -12.62 17.50 -0.16
C PHE A 126 -12.30 17.61 1.34
N HIS A 127 -12.80 16.69 2.16
CA HIS A 127 -12.66 16.69 3.61
C HIS A 127 -11.89 15.45 4.08
N ARG A 128 -10.61 15.36 3.68
CA ARG A 128 -9.77 14.18 3.94
C ARG A 128 -9.59 13.84 5.43
N LEU A 129 -9.52 14.85 6.29
CA LEU A 129 -9.46 14.64 7.74
C LEU A 129 -10.74 13.99 8.26
N ALA A 130 -11.91 14.47 7.83
CA ALA A 130 -13.19 13.86 8.19
C ALA A 130 -13.30 12.44 7.63
N ALA A 131 -12.85 12.20 6.40
CA ALA A 131 -12.82 10.86 5.82
C ALA A 131 -11.92 9.90 6.60
N LEU A 132 -10.77 10.37 7.08
CA LEU A 132 -9.86 9.57 7.91
C LEU A 132 -10.46 9.30 9.29
N ALA A 133 -11.11 10.28 9.92
CA ALA A 133 -11.80 10.07 11.20
C ALA A 133 -12.93 9.03 11.06
N MET A 134 -13.72 9.10 9.98
CA MET A 134 -14.74 8.11 9.67
C MET A 134 -14.13 6.72 9.39
N LEU A 135 -12.97 6.65 8.75
CA LEU A 135 -12.25 5.38 8.55
C LEU A 135 -11.79 4.79 9.90
N GLY A 136 -11.36 5.62 10.84
CA GLY A 136 -11.06 5.20 12.22
C GLY A 136 -12.25 4.57 12.93
N VAL A 137 -13.46 5.12 12.73
CA VAL A 137 -14.70 4.50 13.24
C VAL A 137 -14.94 3.13 12.59
N VAL A 138 -14.70 2.98 11.29
CA VAL A 138 -14.77 1.68 10.61
C VAL A 138 -13.76 0.69 11.20
N GLY A 139 -12.52 1.12 11.45
CA GLY A 139 -11.48 0.30 12.08
C GLY A 139 -11.87 -0.16 13.49
N LEU A 140 -12.47 0.71 14.30
CA LEU A 140 -13.01 0.36 15.62
C LEU A 140 -14.18 -0.63 15.53
N VAL A 141 -15.09 -0.46 14.57
CA VAL A 141 -16.18 -1.41 14.32
C VAL A 141 -15.64 -2.79 13.94
N MET A 142 -14.60 -2.85 13.10
CA MET A 142 -13.93 -4.10 12.76
C MET A 142 -13.25 -4.74 13.97
N CYS A 143 -12.54 -3.95 14.79
CA CYS A 143 -11.92 -4.42 16.03
C CYS A 143 -12.95 -5.02 17.00
N LEU A 144 -14.08 -4.33 17.22
CA LEU A 144 -15.17 -4.82 18.07
C LEU A 144 -15.81 -6.07 17.48
N THR A 145 -15.93 -6.17 16.15
CA THR A 145 -16.43 -7.36 15.48
C THR A 145 -15.51 -8.57 15.70
N PHE A 146 -14.19 -8.39 15.60
CA PHE A 146 -13.24 -9.48 15.90
C PHE A 146 -13.33 -9.91 17.36
N ALA A 147 -13.41 -8.98 18.30
CA ALA A 147 -13.63 -9.29 19.71
C ALA A 147 -14.96 -10.04 19.93
N TRP A 148 -16.03 -9.63 19.26
CA TRP A 148 -17.36 -10.27 19.32
C TRP A 148 -17.33 -11.72 18.85
N PHE A 149 -16.53 -12.02 17.83
CA PHE A 149 -16.31 -13.37 17.32
C PHE A 149 -15.18 -14.12 18.03
N SER A 150 -14.78 -13.69 19.23
CA SER A 150 -13.73 -14.33 20.05
C SER A 150 -12.38 -14.46 19.32
N ALA A 151 -12.02 -13.45 18.52
CA ALA A 151 -10.73 -13.32 17.85
C ALA A 151 -9.91 -12.16 18.48
N PRO A 152 -9.43 -12.30 19.72
CA PRO A 152 -8.76 -11.23 20.46
C PRO A 152 -7.43 -10.79 19.85
N ASP A 153 -6.62 -11.72 19.30
CA ASP A 153 -5.36 -11.38 18.62
C ASP A 153 -5.61 -10.48 17.39
N LEU A 154 -6.65 -10.80 16.60
CA LEU A 154 -7.06 -9.98 15.46
C LEU A 154 -7.59 -8.62 15.92
N ALA A 155 -8.33 -8.55 17.02
CA ALA A 155 -8.81 -7.29 17.56
C ALA A 155 -7.65 -6.38 18.01
N LEU A 156 -6.69 -6.91 18.77
CA LEU A 156 -5.52 -6.15 19.25
C LEU A 156 -4.64 -5.67 18.10
N THR A 157 -4.37 -6.54 17.12
CA THR A 157 -3.59 -6.18 15.93
C THR A 157 -4.32 -5.14 15.07
N GLN A 158 -5.63 -5.31 14.85
CA GLN A 158 -6.45 -4.34 14.11
C GLN A 158 -6.42 -2.97 14.77
N LEU A 159 -6.57 -2.89 16.09
CA LEU A 159 -6.52 -1.62 16.82
C LEU A 159 -5.15 -0.96 16.68
N ALA A 160 -4.07 -1.72 16.85
CA ALA A 160 -2.72 -1.19 16.74
C ALA A 160 -2.39 -0.70 15.31
N VAL A 161 -2.75 -1.48 14.29
CA VAL A 161 -2.61 -1.10 12.88
C VAL A 161 -3.44 0.14 12.55
N GLU A 162 -4.65 0.25 13.07
CA GLU A 162 -5.52 1.41 12.86
C GLU A 162 -4.85 2.70 13.39
N VAL A 163 -4.28 2.65 14.59
CA VAL A 163 -3.56 3.79 15.18
C VAL A 163 -2.34 4.15 14.33
N VAL A 164 -1.51 3.17 13.97
CA VAL A 164 -0.30 3.40 13.15
C VAL A 164 -0.67 4.01 11.79
N THR A 165 -1.60 3.39 11.08
CA THR A 165 -1.99 3.85 9.74
C THR A 165 -2.66 5.22 9.79
N THR A 166 -3.51 5.49 10.79
CA THR A 166 -4.10 6.82 11.01
C THR A 166 -3.03 7.89 11.18
N VAL A 167 -2.03 7.65 12.03
CA VAL A 167 -0.92 8.60 12.22
C VAL A 167 -0.13 8.80 10.93
N LEU A 168 0.25 7.72 10.24
CA LEU A 168 0.99 7.81 8.98
C LEU A 168 0.17 8.56 7.91
N PHE A 169 -1.14 8.33 7.81
CA PHE A 169 -2.02 9.06 6.93
C PHE A 169 -2.10 10.54 7.31
N LEU A 170 -2.27 10.89 8.59
CA LEU A 170 -2.27 12.30 9.02
C LEU A 170 -0.97 13.01 8.64
N LEU A 171 0.18 12.36 8.87
CA LEU A 171 1.49 12.89 8.48
C LEU A 171 1.62 13.06 6.96
N GLY A 172 1.09 12.12 6.18
CA GLY A 172 1.07 12.18 4.72
C GLY A 172 0.12 13.24 4.16
N LEU A 173 -1.09 13.35 4.72
CA LEU A 173 -2.15 14.26 4.29
C LEU A 173 -1.71 15.73 4.34
N ARG A 174 -0.85 16.08 5.29
CA ARG A 174 -0.24 17.42 5.38
C ARG A 174 0.44 17.84 4.08
N TRP A 175 1.00 16.91 3.33
CA TRP A 175 1.78 17.19 2.11
C TRP A 175 0.95 17.29 0.84
N LEU A 176 -0.34 17.00 0.91
CA LEU A 176 -1.20 17.03 -0.25
C LEU A 176 -1.90 18.39 -0.36
N PRO A 177 -1.89 19.02 -1.55
CA PRO A 177 -2.58 20.29 -1.75
C PRO A 177 -4.08 20.14 -1.49
N LYS A 178 -4.66 21.18 -0.87
CA LYS A 178 -6.10 21.26 -0.64
C LYS A 178 -6.80 21.34 -1.99
N ARG A 179 -7.78 20.46 -2.20
CA ARG A 179 -8.55 20.48 -3.44
C ARG A 179 -9.53 21.65 -3.38
N VAL A 180 -9.44 22.57 -4.34
CA VAL A 180 -10.41 23.66 -4.49
C VAL A 180 -11.62 23.13 -5.24
N GLU A 181 -12.80 23.34 -4.68
CA GLU A 181 -14.05 23.07 -5.38
C GLU A 181 -14.22 24.17 -6.45
N ARG A 182 -13.94 23.81 -7.70
CA ARG A 182 -14.23 24.66 -8.86
C ARG A 182 -15.42 24.06 -9.57
N ASP A 183 -16.52 24.81 -9.59
CA ASP A 183 -17.70 24.46 -10.38
C ASP A 183 -17.47 24.86 -11.84
N ASP A 184 -16.87 23.94 -12.62
CA ASP A 184 -16.89 24.05 -14.08
C ASP A 184 -18.15 23.33 -14.62
N PRO A 185 -19.17 24.07 -15.10
CA PRO A 185 -20.43 23.49 -15.59
C PRO A 185 -20.20 22.51 -16.75
N ARG A 186 -19.14 22.66 -17.55
CA ARG A 186 -18.82 21.76 -18.68
C ARG A 186 -18.40 20.37 -18.22
N THR A 187 -17.87 20.26 -17.00
CA THR A 187 -17.42 18.99 -16.43
C THR A 187 -18.45 18.35 -15.51
N ARG A 188 -19.43 19.12 -15.03
CA ARG A 188 -20.45 18.67 -14.07
C ARG A 188 -21.23 17.47 -14.57
N GLN A 189 -21.78 17.52 -15.78
CA GLN A 189 -22.59 16.41 -16.33
C GLN A 189 -21.76 15.14 -16.52
N ARG A 190 -20.53 15.26 -17.04
CA ARG A 190 -19.60 14.13 -17.18
C ARG A 190 -19.19 13.54 -15.83
N ALA A 191 -19.02 14.39 -14.81
CA ALA A 191 -18.67 13.96 -13.45
C ALA A 191 -19.84 13.23 -12.78
N LEU A 192 -21.08 13.71 -12.96
CA LEU A 192 -22.29 13.06 -12.46
C LEU A 192 -22.48 11.67 -13.10
N TRP A 193 -22.36 11.57 -14.43
CA TRP A 193 -22.45 10.28 -15.12
C TRP A 193 -21.39 9.29 -14.63
N ARG A 194 -20.13 9.73 -14.49
CA ARG A 194 -19.06 8.88 -13.97
C ARG A 194 -19.33 8.42 -12.54
N ARG A 195 -19.80 9.32 -11.67
CA ARG A 195 -20.15 8.98 -10.29
C ARG A 195 -21.33 8.01 -10.23
N GLY A 196 -22.36 8.21 -11.05
CA GLY A 196 -23.50 7.30 -11.13
C GLY A 196 -23.09 5.91 -11.59
N ARG A 197 -22.26 5.81 -12.64
CA ARG A 197 -21.69 4.54 -13.09
C ARG A 197 -20.84 3.87 -12.01
N ASP A 198 -19.93 4.62 -11.38
CA ASP A 198 -19.02 4.08 -10.37
C ASP A 198 -19.81 3.63 -9.12
N LEU A 199 -20.89 4.33 -8.76
CA LEU A 199 -21.83 3.92 -7.70
C LEU A 199 -22.60 2.65 -8.07
N LEU A 200 -23.15 2.57 -9.28
CA LEU A 200 -23.84 1.36 -9.77
C LEU A 200 -22.91 0.15 -9.72
N LEU A 201 -21.68 0.30 -10.21
CA LEU A 201 -20.68 -0.76 -10.16
C LEU A 201 -20.32 -1.16 -8.73
N ALA A 202 -20.12 -0.20 -7.83
CA ALA A 202 -19.84 -0.47 -6.43
C ALA A 202 -20.99 -1.25 -5.76
N LEU A 203 -22.25 -0.90 -6.05
CA LEU A 203 -23.43 -1.60 -5.54
C LEU A 203 -23.54 -3.02 -6.12
N LEU A 204 -23.37 -3.19 -7.44
CA LEU A 204 -23.47 -4.49 -8.10
C LEU A 204 -22.38 -5.45 -7.60
N ILE A 205 -21.13 -4.99 -7.57
CA ILE A 205 -20.00 -5.82 -7.12
C ILE A 205 -20.08 -6.06 -5.62
N GLY A 206 -20.44 -5.05 -4.82
CA GLY A 206 -20.62 -5.18 -3.38
C GLY A 206 -21.74 -6.15 -3.01
N ALA A 207 -22.90 -6.07 -3.67
CA ALA A 207 -24.01 -7.01 -3.48
C ALA A 207 -23.62 -8.43 -3.95
N GLY A 208 -22.89 -8.55 -5.05
CA GLY A 208 -22.36 -9.82 -5.54
C GLY A 208 -21.41 -10.48 -4.54
N LEU A 209 -20.47 -9.71 -3.98
CA LEU A 209 -19.56 -10.19 -2.93
C LEU A 209 -20.32 -10.55 -1.64
N ALA A 210 -21.32 -9.76 -1.25
CA ALA A 210 -22.16 -10.08 -0.10
C ALA A 210 -22.94 -11.39 -0.30
N ALA A 211 -23.51 -11.60 -1.49
CA ALA A 211 -24.18 -12.84 -1.85
C ALA A 211 -23.21 -14.03 -1.86
N LEU A 212 -22.01 -13.87 -2.44
CA LEU A 212 -20.99 -14.92 -2.44
C LEU A 212 -20.54 -15.28 -1.03
N SER A 213 -20.25 -14.28 -0.19
CA SER A 213 -19.88 -14.48 1.21
C SER A 213 -21.00 -15.16 1.99
N TYR A 214 -22.26 -14.75 1.79
CA TYR A 214 -23.41 -15.38 2.42
C TYR A 214 -23.57 -16.85 1.98
N ALA A 215 -23.42 -17.15 0.68
CA ALA A 215 -23.45 -18.52 0.17
C ALA A 215 -22.31 -19.37 0.75
N MET A 216 -21.10 -18.82 0.85
CA MET A 216 -19.95 -19.54 1.41
C MET A 216 -20.13 -19.82 2.91
N LEU A 217 -20.56 -18.83 3.70
CA LEU A 217 -20.69 -18.95 5.15
C LEU A 217 -21.86 -19.84 5.59
N THR A 218 -22.89 -19.98 4.75
CA THR A 218 -24.05 -20.86 5.01
C THR A 218 -23.80 -22.32 4.64
N ARG A 219 -22.72 -22.63 3.91
CA ARG A 219 -22.36 -24.01 3.55
C ARG A 219 -21.67 -24.74 4.70
N GLN A 220 -21.91 -26.05 4.77
CA GLN A 220 -21.14 -26.93 5.66
C GLN A 220 -19.73 -27.13 5.10
N ALA A 221 -18.74 -27.18 5.99
CA ALA A 221 -17.34 -27.41 5.66
C ALA A 221 -16.85 -28.71 6.31
N PRO A 222 -17.29 -29.89 5.83
CA PRO A 222 -16.99 -31.18 6.46
C PRO A 222 -15.50 -31.54 6.42
N GLN A 223 -14.73 -30.98 5.48
CA GLN A 223 -13.28 -31.17 5.38
C GLN A 223 -12.49 -29.98 5.98
N SER A 224 -12.93 -29.47 7.13
CA SER A 224 -12.19 -28.43 7.83
C SER A 224 -10.92 -28.97 8.47
N ILE A 225 -9.81 -28.26 8.30
CA ILE A 225 -8.54 -28.51 9.00
C ILE A 225 -8.47 -27.84 10.37
N SER A 226 -9.49 -27.07 10.77
CA SER A 226 -9.52 -26.38 12.07
C SER A 226 -9.41 -27.32 13.28
N PRO A 227 -10.06 -28.50 13.33
CA PRO A 227 -9.93 -29.41 14.46
C PRO A 227 -8.49 -29.85 14.71
N PHE A 228 -7.73 -30.11 13.65
CA PHE A 228 -6.31 -30.45 13.76
C PHE A 228 -5.52 -29.40 14.53
N PHE A 229 -5.69 -28.11 14.21
CA PHE A 229 -4.95 -27.05 14.90
C PHE A 229 -5.39 -26.85 16.35
N ILE A 230 -6.68 -27.02 16.65
CA ILE A 230 -7.20 -26.91 18.02
C ILE A 230 -6.66 -28.06 18.88
N GLU A 231 -6.64 -29.28 18.35
CA GLU A 231 -6.18 -30.47 19.06
C GLU A 231 -4.65 -30.53 19.19
N ARG A 232 -3.90 -30.03 18.19
CA ARG A 232 -2.44 -30.16 18.13
C ARG A 232 -1.65 -28.93 18.62
N ALA A 233 -2.27 -27.76 18.77
CA ALA A 233 -1.56 -26.55 19.20
C ALA A 233 -0.79 -26.70 20.53
N LEU A 234 -1.42 -27.28 21.54
CA LEU A 234 -0.76 -27.49 22.83
C LEU A 234 0.22 -28.69 22.83
N PRO A 235 -0.15 -29.91 22.38
CA PRO A 235 0.75 -31.06 22.47
C PRO A 235 1.94 -31.01 21.50
N GLU A 236 1.78 -30.41 20.32
CA GLU A 236 2.85 -30.33 19.31
C GLU A 236 3.51 -28.95 19.28
N GLY A 237 2.72 -27.88 19.37
CA GLY A 237 3.25 -26.51 19.33
C GLY A 237 3.62 -25.91 20.69
N GLY A 238 3.25 -26.57 21.80
CA GLY A 238 3.64 -26.18 23.16
C GLY A 238 2.85 -25.03 23.79
N GLY A 239 1.83 -24.49 23.10
CA GLY A 239 1.11 -23.29 23.52
C GLY A 239 -0.41 -23.40 23.47
N SER A 240 -1.11 -22.74 24.39
CA SER A 240 -2.57 -22.71 24.40
C SER A 240 -3.19 -21.67 23.47
N ASN A 241 -2.41 -20.68 23.01
CA ASN A 241 -2.88 -19.72 22.00
C ASN A 241 -2.77 -20.32 20.60
N VAL A 242 -3.86 -20.94 20.13
CA VAL A 242 -3.94 -21.59 18.81
C VAL A 242 -3.57 -20.64 17.67
N VAL A 243 -3.92 -19.35 17.77
CA VAL A 243 -3.61 -18.36 16.71
C VAL A 243 -2.12 -18.09 16.65
N ASN A 244 -1.50 -17.75 17.79
CA ASN A 244 -0.07 -17.48 17.81
C ASN A 244 0.75 -18.71 17.41
N VAL A 245 0.43 -19.88 17.98
CA VAL A 245 1.09 -21.15 17.62
C VAL A 245 0.94 -21.45 16.12
N MET A 246 -0.23 -21.19 15.53
CA MET A 246 -0.40 -21.34 14.08
C MET A 246 0.51 -20.40 13.29
N LEU A 247 0.63 -19.14 13.71
CA LEU A 247 1.44 -18.14 12.99
C LEU A 247 2.94 -18.38 13.11
N VAL A 248 3.42 -18.79 14.28
CA VAL A 248 4.87 -18.86 14.55
C VAL A 248 5.45 -20.26 14.35
N ASP A 249 4.60 -21.30 14.43
CA ASP A 249 5.01 -22.69 14.34
C ASP A 249 4.44 -23.35 13.07
N PHE A 250 3.18 -23.81 13.09
CA PHE A 250 2.60 -24.58 11.98
C PHE A 250 2.67 -23.87 10.62
N ARG A 251 2.50 -22.55 10.62
CA ARG A 251 2.54 -21.69 9.42
C ARG A 251 3.56 -20.56 9.57
N GLY A 252 4.66 -20.82 10.28
CA GLY A 252 5.79 -19.89 10.46
C GLY A 252 6.32 -19.29 9.16
N PHE A 253 6.25 -20.06 8.06
CA PHE A 253 6.70 -19.60 6.74
C PHE A 253 5.89 -18.41 6.21
N ASP A 254 4.58 -18.38 6.46
CA ASP A 254 3.73 -17.27 6.03
C ASP A 254 4.08 -16.00 6.79
N THR A 255 4.28 -16.10 8.11
CA THR A 255 4.73 -14.98 8.94
C THR A 255 6.12 -14.49 8.55
N LEU A 256 7.06 -15.38 8.18
CA LEU A 256 8.35 -14.99 7.62
C LEU A 256 8.18 -14.17 6.33
N GLY A 257 7.26 -14.59 5.45
CA GLY A 257 6.89 -13.86 4.24
C GLY A 257 6.31 -12.47 4.55
N GLU A 258 5.37 -12.40 5.49
CA GLU A 258 4.71 -11.16 5.90
C GLU A 258 5.71 -10.13 6.47
N ILE A 259 6.59 -10.52 7.39
CA ILE A 259 7.60 -9.60 7.94
C ILE A 259 8.62 -9.17 6.89
N THR A 260 8.94 -10.05 5.93
CA THR A 260 9.82 -9.71 4.80
C THR A 260 9.17 -8.65 3.93
N VAL A 261 7.88 -8.81 3.59
CA VAL A 261 7.10 -7.80 2.85
C VAL A 261 7.05 -6.49 3.62
N LEU A 262 6.82 -6.52 4.93
CA LEU A 262 6.80 -5.32 5.78
C LEU A 262 8.15 -4.59 5.76
N GLY A 263 9.25 -5.31 5.87
CA GLY A 263 10.61 -4.77 5.74
C GLY A 263 10.87 -4.14 4.37
N ILE A 264 10.48 -4.82 3.29
CA ILE A 264 10.57 -4.30 1.91
C ILE A 264 9.76 -3.01 1.76
N VAL A 265 8.53 -2.95 2.30
CA VAL A 265 7.69 -1.76 2.26
C VAL A 265 8.36 -0.60 3.01
N GLY A 266 8.85 -0.83 4.23
CA GLY A 266 9.55 0.18 5.01
C GLY A 266 10.76 0.77 4.27
N LEU A 267 11.62 -0.09 3.70
CA LEU A 267 12.78 0.31 2.91
C LEU A 267 12.39 1.06 1.63
N THR A 268 11.35 0.60 0.93
CA THR A 268 10.87 1.19 -0.33
C THR A 268 10.29 2.57 -0.08
N VAL A 269 9.44 2.74 0.94
CA VAL A 269 8.88 4.04 1.30
C VAL A 269 9.98 5.01 1.70
N TYR A 270 10.95 4.58 2.50
CA TYR A 270 12.13 5.40 2.81
C TYR A 270 12.89 5.80 1.54
N ALA A 271 13.13 4.86 0.61
CA ALA A 271 13.85 5.11 -0.64
C ALA A 271 13.11 6.08 -1.59
N LEU A 272 11.78 6.04 -1.61
CA LEU A 272 10.94 6.96 -2.37
C LEU A 272 10.89 8.35 -1.71
N LEU A 273 10.70 8.40 -0.39
CA LEU A 273 10.53 9.66 0.34
C LEU A 273 11.84 10.40 0.58
N ARG A 274 13.00 9.73 0.69
CA ARG A 274 14.28 10.41 0.90
C ARG A 274 14.62 11.46 -0.17
N ARG A 275 14.05 11.35 -1.37
CA ARG A 275 14.19 12.32 -2.48
C ARG A 275 12.89 13.07 -2.82
N PHE A 276 11.84 12.86 -2.05
CA PHE A 276 10.58 13.57 -2.23
C PHE A 276 10.78 15.09 -2.04
N ARG A 277 10.14 15.87 -2.91
CA ARG A 277 10.13 17.33 -2.84
C ARG A 277 8.66 17.77 -2.75
N PRO A 278 8.22 18.31 -1.60
CA PRO A 278 6.83 18.71 -1.45
C PRO A 278 6.45 19.85 -2.41
N PRO A 279 5.20 19.92 -2.87
CA PRO A 279 4.72 21.02 -3.71
C PRO A 279 4.87 22.38 -3.01
N ARG A 280 5.28 23.42 -3.75
CA ARG A 280 5.55 24.77 -3.21
C ARG A 280 4.36 25.35 -2.43
N GLU A 281 3.14 25.05 -2.87
CA GLU A 281 1.89 25.50 -2.25
C GLU A 281 1.75 25.04 -0.79
N VAL A 282 2.35 23.91 -0.43
CA VAL A 282 2.28 23.31 0.92
C VAL A 282 3.50 23.67 1.77
N ILE A 283 4.51 24.30 1.17
CA ILE A 283 5.74 24.75 1.86
C ILE A 283 5.48 26.02 2.67
N GLY A 284 4.45 26.83 2.39
CA GLY A 284 4.14 28.07 3.12
C GLY A 284 3.37 27.85 4.44
N ARG A 285 3.22 28.91 5.26
CA ARG A 285 2.28 28.92 6.41
C ARG A 285 0.85 28.71 5.90
N THR A 286 0.07 27.90 6.62
CA THR A 286 -1.36 27.73 6.33
C THR A 286 -2.08 29.07 6.50
N PRO A 287 -3.21 29.31 5.82
CA PRO A 287 -3.97 30.55 6.00
C PRO A 287 -4.26 30.86 7.46
N GLN A 288 -4.59 29.85 8.27
CA GLN A 288 -4.84 29.99 9.71
C GLN A 288 -3.61 30.47 10.48
N GLN A 289 -2.41 30.00 10.11
CA GLN A 289 -1.14 30.43 10.72
C GLN A 289 -0.70 31.83 10.29
N ARG A 290 -1.30 32.39 9.22
CA ARG A 290 -1.00 33.77 8.77
C ARG A 290 -1.85 34.82 9.49
N VAL A 291 -2.94 34.40 10.14
CA VAL A 291 -3.86 35.29 10.85
C VAL A 291 -3.31 35.70 12.22
N VAL A 292 -2.43 34.89 12.81
CA VAL A 292 -1.79 35.21 14.09
C VAL A 292 -0.69 36.25 13.85
N PRO A 293 -0.74 37.44 14.47
CA PRO A 293 0.31 38.46 14.36
C PRO A 293 1.65 37.91 14.87
N GLU A 294 2.77 38.28 14.23
CA GLU A 294 4.10 37.78 14.62
C GLU A 294 4.51 38.20 16.04
N ASP A 295 3.93 39.30 16.54
CA ASP A 295 4.18 39.86 17.87
C ASP A 295 3.23 39.32 18.95
N ALA A 296 2.19 38.56 18.59
CA ALA A 296 1.29 37.98 19.56
C ALA A 296 2.00 36.83 20.30
N GLN A 297 2.01 36.87 21.65
CA GLN A 297 2.40 35.73 22.48
C GLN A 297 1.37 34.61 22.30
N SER A 298 1.48 33.87 21.20
CA SER A 298 0.69 32.68 20.95
C SER A 298 1.49 31.46 21.41
N ASP A 299 0.83 30.52 22.10
CA ASP A 299 1.42 29.22 22.43
C ASP A 299 1.75 28.37 21.20
N LEU A 300 1.40 28.83 19.98
CA LEU A 300 1.66 28.14 18.73
C LEU A 300 3.18 28.12 18.40
N PRO A 301 3.77 26.98 17.99
CA PRO A 301 5.19 26.68 18.17
C PRO A 301 6.05 27.22 17.02
N ASP A 302 5.75 28.42 16.52
CA ASP A 302 6.42 28.99 15.34
C ASP A 302 7.45 30.06 15.73
N ARG A 303 8.13 29.89 16.88
CA ARG A 303 9.42 30.57 17.11
C ARG A 303 10.53 29.80 16.36
N PRO A 304 11.27 30.42 15.44
CA PRO A 304 12.38 29.78 14.72
C PRO A 304 13.51 29.28 15.62
N ASP A 305 13.56 29.74 16.87
CA ASP A 305 14.72 29.67 17.76
C ASP A 305 14.55 28.74 18.97
N THR A 306 13.36 28.16 19.22
CA THR A 306 13.22 27.19 20.32
C THR A 306 13.68 25.82 19.85
N SER A 307 14.84 25.40 20.37
CA SER A 307 15.38 24.05 20.24
C SER A 307 14.49 22.97 20.85
N ASP A 308 13.44 23.35 21.57
CA ASP A 308 12.53 22.47 22.29
C ASP A 308 11.10 22.49 21.71
N PRO A 309 10.67 21.44 20.99
CA PRO A 309 9.29 21.28 20.50
C PRO A 309 8.25 21.13 21.62
N ALA A 310 8.69 20.85 22.85
CA ALA A 310 7.84 20.68 24.02
C ALA A 310 7.48 22.01 24.72
N SER A 311 7.69 23.17 24.09
CA SER A 311 7.29 24.47 24.65
C SER A 311 5.82 24.82 24.32
N GLY A 312 5.13 25.50 25.25
CA GLY A 312 3.75 25.97 25.05
C GLY A 312 2.70 24.88 25.27
N TYR A 313 1.66 24.83 24.42
CA TYR A 313 0.53 23.89 24.58
C TYR A 313 0.91 22.40 24.43
N LEU A 314 2.09 22.10 23.88
CA LEU A 314 2.58 20.72 23.74
C LEU A 314 3.30 20.19 24.99
N LEU A 315 3.57 21.04 26.00
CA LEU A 315 4.29 20.62 27.19
C LEU A 315 3.58 19.49 27.95
N VAL A 316 2.28 19.64 28.21
CA VAL A 316 1.50 18.62 28.93
C VAL A 316 1.46 17.30 28.16
N PRO A 317 1.10 17.27 26.85
CA PRO A 317 1.24 16.08 26.04
C PRO A 317 2.66 15.49 26.04
N ALA A 318 3.71 16.32 26.08
CA ALA A 318 5.10 15.86 26.00
C ALA A 318 5.52 15.10 27.26
N VAL A 319 5.17 15.64 28.43
CA VAL A 319 5.40 14.98 29.71
C VAL A 319 4.60 13.67 29.78
N LEU A 320 3.34 13.68 29.37
CA LEU A 320 2.51 12.47 29.32
C LEU A 320 3.08 11.43 28.36
N GLY A 321 3.51 11.83 27.16
CA GLY A 321 4.13 10.93 26.18
C GLY A 321 5.41 10.28 26.70
N GLN A 322 6.25 11.05 27.41
CA GLN A 322 7.46 10.55 28.05
C GLN A 322 7.16 9.54 29.15
N LEU A 323 6.09 9.76 29.94
CA LEU A 323 5.67 8.83 30.98
C LEU A 323 5.03 7.56 30.40
N LEU A 324 4.33 7.68 29.26
CA LEU A 324 3.69 6.55 28.59
C LEU A 324 4.68 5.62 27.92
N LEU A 325 5.84 6.11 27.47
CA LEU A 325 6.84 5.29 26.78
C LEU A 325 7.30 4.05 27.59
N PRO A 326 7.76 4.17 28.86
CA PRO A 326 8.15 3.00 29.65
C PRO A 326 6.96 2.10 29.98
N VAL A 327 5.77 2.66 30.23
CA VAL A 327 4.55 1.87 30.47
C VAL A 327 4.19 1.04 29.25
N ALA A 328 4.22 1.65 28.06
CA ALA A 328 3.98 0.97 26.80
C ALA A 328 5.06 -0.08 26.48
N ALA A 329 6.31 0.16 26.86
CA ALA A 329 7.39 -0.82 26.71
C ALA A 329 7.18 -2.05 27.60
N VAL A 330 6.80 -1.85 28.87
CA VAL A 330 6.43 -2.94 29.77
C VAL A 330 5.21 -3.70 29.25
N PHE A 331 4.19 -2.98 28.76
CA PHE A 331 3.01 -3.61 28.19
C PHE A 331 3.31 -4.38 26.89
N ALA A 332 4.15 -3.84 26.01
CA ALA A 332 4.62 -4.55 24.81
C ALA A 332 5.41 -5.80 25.18
N PHE A 333 6.29 -5.72 26.19
CA PHE A 333 7.00 -6.88 26.71
C PHE A 333 6.05 -7.93 27.31
N HIS A 334 5.01 -7.50 28.04
CA HIS A 334 3.97 -8.40 28.55
C HIS A 334 3.23 -9.12 27.42
N LEU A 335 2.80 -8.38 26.38
CA LEU A 335 2.15 -8.97 25.20
C LEU A 335 3.07 -9.94 24.45
N PHE A 336 4.36 -9.65 24.39
CA PHE A 336 5.36 -10.53 23.80
C PHE A 336 5.50 -11.82 24.59
N MET A 337 5.73 -11.73 25.90
CA MET A 337 6.00 -12.88 26.77
C MET A 337 4.81 -13.84 26.87
N ARG A 338 3.58 -13.32 26.86
CA ARG A 338 2.37 -14.15 27.01
C ARG A 338 1.85 -14.74 25.70
N GLY A 339 2.36 -14.30 24.54
CA GLY A 339 1.77 -14.57 23.22
C GLY A 339 1.57 -16.06 22.91
N HIS A 340 2.39 -16.93 23.51
CA HIS A 340 2.28 -18.38 23.32
C HIS A 340 1.02 -19.00 23.97
N ASN A 341 0.48 -18.38 25.01
CA ASN A 341 -0.62 -18.93 25.81
C ASN A 341 -1.86 -18.02 25.85
N GLU A 342 -1.66 -16.72 25.73
CA GLU A 342 -2.70 -15.69 25.77
C GLU A 342 -2.62 -14.78 24.54
N PRO A 343 -3.68 -13.97 24.27
CA PRO A 343 -3.68 -13.04 23.14
C PRO A 343 -2.50 -12.06 23.19
N GLY A 344 -1.70 -12.00 22.13
CA GLY A 344 -0.40 -11.35 22.15
C GLY A 344 0.51 -11.78 21.00
N GLY A 345 1.83 -11.75 21.23
CA GLY A 345 2.84 -12.19 20.27
C GLY A 345 3.75 -11.07 19.74
N GLY A 346 4.74 -11.45 18.95
CA GLY A 346 5.79 -10.55 18.46
C GLY A 346 5.26 -9.38 17.64
N PHE A 347 4.26 -9.63 16.80
CA PHE A 347 3.72 -8.62 15.89
C PHE A 347 3.01 -7.48 16.62
N VAL A 348 2.02 -7.79 17.46
CA VAL A 348 1.27 -6.78 18.21
C VAL A 348 2.15 -6.03 19.21
N ALA A 349 3.06 -6.73 19.91
CA ALA A 349 4.03 -6.11 20.79
C ALA A 349 4.91 -5.09 20.03
N GLY A 350 5.35 -5.44 18.83
CA GLY A 350 6.14 -4.57 17.97
C GLY A 350 5.37 -3.31 17.56
N LEU A 351 4.08 -3.45 17.22
CA LEU A 351 3.21 -2.31 16.88
C LEU A 351 2.93 -1.41 18.09
N VAL A 352 2.61 -1.97 19.26
CA VAL A 352 2.39 -1.19 20.48
C VAL A 352 3.63 -0.37 20.82
N MET A 353 4.81 -0.98 20.74
CA MET A 353 6.06 -0.27 20.96
C MET A 353 6.29 0.81 19.88
N ALA A 354 5.99 0.51 18.61
CA ALA A 354 6.08 1.49 17.54
C ALA A 354 5.13 2.67 17.76
N ILE A 355 3.90 2.45 18.23
CA ILE A 355 2.93 3.51 18.57
C ILE A 355 3.49 4.42 19.67
N ALA A 356 4.10 3.84 20.71
CA ALA A 356 4.70 4.61 21.78
C ALA A 356 5.84 5.51 21.27
N PHE A 357 6.71 4.99 20.40
CA PHE A 357 7.70 5.82 19.73
C PHE A 357 7.07 6.88 18.81
N ILE A 358 6.06 6.52 18.02
CA ILE A 358 5.34 7.46 17.15
C ILE A 358 4.78 8.63 17.97
N ALA A 359 4.10 8.35 19.07
CA ALA A 359 3.58 9.36 19.98
C ALA A 359 4.71 10.26 20.51
N GLN A 360 5.83 9.67 20.93
CA GLN A 360 6.99 10.42 21.38
C GLN A 360 7.58 11.33 20.29
N TYR A 361 7.70 10.83 19.06
CA TYR A 361 8.16 11.60 17.89
C TYR A 361 7.21 12.75 17.53
N MET A 362 5.90 12.53 17.66
CA MET A 362 4.89 13.56 17.37
C MET A 362 4.95 14.69 18.38
N VAL A 363 5.14 14.37 19.66
CA VAL A 363 5.01 15.35 20.73
C VAL A 363 6.33 16.01 21.11
N SER A 364 7.40 15.24 21.30
CA SER A 364 8.73 15.78 21.64
C SER A 364 9.53 16.21 20.40
N GLY A 365 9.07 15.84 19.21
CA GLY A 365 9.70 16.20 17.94
C GLY A 365 10.94 15.37 17.57
N THR A 366 11.18 15.26 16.26
CA THR A 366 12.22 14.38 15.68
C THR A 366 13.63 14.65 16.19
N ARG A 367 14.04 15.92 16.31
CA ARG A 367 15.40 16.28 16.76
C ARG A 367 15.67 15.85 18.20
N TRP A 368 14.68 16.02 19.08
CA TRP A 368 14.78 15.66 20.48
C TRP A 368 14.94 14.14 20.63
N VAL A 369 14.14 13.37 19.90
CA VAL A 369 14.15 11.90 19.97
C VAL A 369 15.45 11.35 19.37
N GLU A 370 15.84 11.78 18.18
CA GLU A 370 17.07 11.27 17.52
C GLU A 370 18.35 11.71 18.24
N GLY A 371 18.32 12.84 18.96
CA GLY A 371 19.44 13.30 19.79
C GLY A 371 19.62 12.49 21.09
N ARG A 372 18.57 11.84 21.58
CA ARG A 372 18.59 11.04 22.83
C ARG A 372 18.55 9.53 22.58
N MET A 373 18.05 9.11 21.43
CA MET A 373 17.90 7.72 21.04
C MET A 373 18.45 7.56 19.62
N PRO A 374 19.67 7.01 19.46
CA PRO A 374 20.25 6.74 18.14
C PRO A 374 19.56 5.54 17.50
N LEU A 375 18.32 5.72 17.08
CA LEU A 375 17.54 4.69 16.41
C LEU A 375 18.09 4.48 15.01
N GLN A 376 18.34 3.23 14.66
CA GLN A 376 18.81 2.83 13.33
C GLN A 376 17.82 1.82 12.73
N PRO A 377 16.60 2.25 12.37
CA PRO A 377 15.53 1.34 11.97
C PRO A 377 15.91 0.31 10.89
N PRO A 378 16.73 0.65 9.86
CA PRO A 378 17.18 -0.35 8.89
C PRO A 378 17.96 -1.52 9.50
N ARG A 379 18.76 -1.28 10.57
CA ARG A 379 19.48 -2.35 11.27
C ARG A 379 18.52 -3.24 12.06
N TRP A 380 17.46 -2.68 12.62
CA TRP A 380 16.43 -3.45 13.32
C TRP A 380 15.71 -4.40 12.36
N ILE A 381 15.37 -3.92 11.15
CA ILE A 381 14.81 -4.78 10.09
C ILE A 381 15.79 -5.91 9.74
N ALA A 382 17.06 -5.59 9.51
CA ALA A 382 18.08 -6.59 9.15
C ALA A 382 18.29 -7.63 10.27
N VAL A 383 18.45 -7.18 11.51
CA VAL A 383 18.64 -8.05 12.68
C VAL A 383 17.41 -8.93 12.90
N GLY A 384 16.20 -8.37 12.81
CA GLY A 384 14.98 -9.14 13.00
C GLY A 384 14.79 -10.23 11.93
N LEU A 385 15.05 -9.90 10.66
CA LEU A 385 15.02 -10.90 9.57
C LEU A 385 16.11 -11.96 9.74
N LEU A 386 17.32 -11.55 10.15
CA LEU A 386 18.41 -12.49 10.43
C LEU A 386 18.04 -13.43 11.58
N ILE A 387 17.44 -12.93 12.66
CA ILE A 387 16.98 -13.75 13.78
C ILE A 387 15.92 -14.76 13.30
N ALA A 388 14.93 -14.32 12.53
CA ALA A 388 13.86 -15.19 12.03
C ALA A 388 14.41 -16.31 11.11
N VAL A 389 15.28 -15.94 10.16
CA VAL A 389 15.92 -16.90 9.25
C VAL A 389 16.89 -17.81 9.99
N ALA A 390 17.70 -17.30 10.92
CA ALA A 390 18.62 -18.08 11.72
C ALA A 390 17.89 -19.08 12.62
N THR A 391 16.74 -18.71 13.17
CA THR A 391 15.88 -19.62 13.95
C THR A 391 15.42 -20.79 13.09
N GLY A 392 14.91 -20.52 11.88
CA GLY A 392 14.50 -21.58 10.95
C GLY A 392 15.68 -22.41 10.42
N ALA A 393 16.83 -21.79 10.15
CA ALA A 393 18.04 -22.46 9.70
C ALA A 393 18.67 -23.33 10.79
N GLY A 394 18.52 -22.94 12.06
CA GLY A 394 18.95 -23.75 13.21
C GLY A 394 18.29 -25.13 13.22
N ALA A 395 16.99 -25.20 12.87
CA ALA A 395 16.29 -26.49 12.73
C ALA A 395 16.91 -27.38 11.64
N LEU A 396 17.28 -26.80 10.49
CA LEU A 396 17.96 -27.52 9.40
C LEU A 396 19.30 -28.11 9.83
N VAL A 397 20.08 -27.36 10.63
CA VAL A 397 21.38 -27.83 11.13
C VAL A 397 21.23 -29.04 12.05
N VAL A 398 20.12 -29.13 12.78
CA VAL A 398 19.79 -30.26 13.68
C VAL A 398 19.12 -31.41 12.91
N GLY A 399 18.92 -31.29 11.59
CA GLY A 399 18.35 -32.34 10.73
C GLY A 399 16.83 -32.31 10.61
N HIS A 400 16.16 -31.25 11.09
CA HIS A 400 14.73 -31.04 10.96
C HIS A 400 14.39 -30.11 9.79
N PRO A 401 13.16 -30.16 9.23
CA PRO A 401 12.71 -29.20 8.23
C PRO A 401 12.84 -27.74 8.71
N PHE A 402 12.99 -26.81 7.76
CA PHE A 402 13.07 -25.38 8.04
C PHE A 402 11.86 -24.90 8.84
N LEU A 403 12.12 -24.08 9.89
CA LEU A 403 11.11 -23.57 10.83
C LEU A 403 10.38 -24.64 11.66
N THR A 404 11.01 -25.80 11.89
CA THR A 404 10.53 -26.73 12.92
C THR A 404 10.80 -26.14 14.32
N THR A 405 9.76 -25.99 15.13
CA THR A 405 9.89 -25.48 16.51
C THR A 405 10.27 -26.58 17.48
N HIS A 406 11.12 -26.25 18.45
CA HIS A 406 11.43 -27.11 19.59
C HIS A 406 11.20 -26.33 20.88
N THR A 407 10.74 -27.03 21.90
CA THR A 407 10.55 -26.49 23.24
C THR A 407 11.74 -26.87 24.13
N ALA A 408 12.49 -25.87 24.59
CA ALA A 408 13.52 -26.08 25.59
C ALA A 408 12.94 -25.79 26.99
N HIS A 409 13.11 -26.74 27.92
CA HIS A 409 12.82 -26.52 29.33
C HIS A 409 14.10 -26.00 30.00
N VAL A 410 14.18 -24.68 30.21
CA VAL A 410 15.35 -24.04 30.83
C VAL A 410 15.00 -23.69 32.27
N THR A 411 15.74 -24.23 33.23
CA THR A 411 15.61 -23.83 34.64
C THR A 411 16.49 -22.61 34.90
N LEU A 412 15.87 -21.42 35.00
CA LEU A 412 16.59 -20.19 35.32
C LEU A 412 16.79 -20.08 36.83
N PRO A 413 18.03 -19.82 37.32
CA PRO A 413 18.28 -19.66 38.74
C PRO A 413 17.50 -18.47 39.30
N GLY A 414 16.65 -18.72 40.31
CA GLY A 414 15.81 -17.72 40.98
C GLY A 414 14.38 -17.56 40.43
N ILE A 415 14.08 -18.08 39.22
CA ILE A 415 12.76 -17.95 38.57
C ILE A 415 12.04 -19.31 38.47
N GLY A 416 12.80 -20.41 38.40
CA GLY A 416 12.27 -21.77 38.26
C GLY A 416 12.28 -22.29 36.81
N PRO A 417 11.53 -23.36 36.49
CA PRO A 417 11.46 -23.90 35.14
C PRO A 417 10.72 -22.92 34.21
N VAL A 418 11.38 -22.49 33.15
CA VAL A 418 10.82 -21.62 32.11
C VAL A 418 10.73 -22.41 30.80
N HIS A 419 9.54 -22.41 30.22
CA HIS A 419 9.28 -22.94 28.89
C HIS A 419 9.70 -21.90 27.87
N LEU A 420 10.83 -22.11 27.18
CA LEU A 420 11.31 -21.21 26.14
C LEU A 420 11.30 -21.94 24.79
N PRO A 421 10.20 -21.85 24.02
CA PRO A 421 10.16 -22.37 22.66
C PRO A 421 11.14 -21.60 21.77
N THR A 422 11.76 -22.29 20.80
CA THR A 422 12.50 -21.61 19.72
C THR A 422 11.60 -20.64 18.95
N ALA A 423 10.28 -20.85 18.95
CA ALA A 423 9.28 -19.92 18.43
C ALA A 423 9.36 -18.52 19.08
N ALA A 424 9.80 -18.40 20.34
CA ALA A 424 9.99 -17.10 20.99
C ALA A 424 11.13 -16.29 20.33
N LEU A 425 12.16 -16.95 19.81
CA LEU A 425 13.23 -16.31 19.04
C LEU A 425 12.71 -15.86 17.66
N PHE A 426 11.88 -16.68 17.02
CA PHE A 426 11.21 -16.29 15.79
C PHE A 426 10.32 -15.05 16.00
N ASP A 427 9.51 -15.06 17.06
CA ASP A 427 8.68 -13.91 17.47
C ASP A 427 9.51 -12.66 17.81
N LEU A 428 10.70 -12.82 18.40
CA LEU A 428 11.63 -11.72 18.63
C LEU A 428 12.10 -11.10 17.30
N GLY A 429 12.35 -11.94 16.29
CA GLY A 429 12.61 -11.52 14.93
C GLY A 429 11.45 -10.70 14.37
N VAL A 430 10.22 -11.21 14.47
CA VAL A 430 8.97 -10.55 14.04
C VAL A 430 8.84 -9.18 14.72
N PHE A 431 8.92 -9.13 16.05
CA PHE A 431 8.87 -7.90 16.85
C PHE A 431 9.84 -6.85 16.34
N THR A 432 11.10 -7.25 16.12
CA THR A 432 12.18 -6.34 15.73
C THR A 432 11.96 -5.80 14.31
N VAL A 433 11.49 -6.63 13.37
CA VAL A 433 11.16 -6.18 12.00
C VAL A 433 9.97 -5.23 11.99
N VAL A 434 8.91 -5.55 12.73
CA VAL A 434 7.69 -4.72 12.80
C VAL A 434 8.01 -3.34 13.37
N LEU A 435 8.72 -3.31 14.50
CA LEU A 435 9.16 -2.08 15.14
C LEU A 435 10.09 -1.27 14.21
N GLY A 436 11.12 -1.91 13.64
CA GLY A 436 12.06 -1.27 12.73
C GLY A 436 11.40 -0.72 11.47
N SER A 437 10.50 -1.47 10.84
CA SER A 437 9.80 -1.05 9.62
C SER A 437 8.87 0.13 9.89
N THR A 438 8.12 0.09 10.99
CA THR A 438 7.18 1.14 11.36
C THR A 438 7.91 2.44 11.73
N LEU A 439 9.01 2.35 12.49
CA LEU A 439 9.86 3.50 12.78
C LEU A 439 10.53 4.08 11.54
N LEU A 440 10.92 3.23 10.58
CA LEU A 440 11.49 3.68 9.31
C LEU A 440 10.46 4.47 8.48
N LEU A 441 9.21 4.01 8.42
CA LEU A 441 8.11 4.71 7.77
C LEU A 441 7.86 6.08 8.41
N LEU A 442 7.82 6.12 9.74
CA LEU A 442 7.64 7.35 10.51
C LEU A 442 8.77 8.35 10.23
N THR A 443 10.02 7.93 10.39
CA THR A 443 11.20 8.81 10.19
C THR A 443 11.26 9.34 8.77
N ALA A 444 10.95 8.52 7.76
CA ALA A 444 10.89 8.93 6.36
C ALA A 444 9.90 10.08 6.11
N LEU A 445 8.72 10.03 6.76
CA LEU A 445 7.70 11.08 6.69
C LEU A 445 8.06 12.30 7.55
N ALA A 446 8.55 12.08 8.77
CA ALA A 446 8.90 13.13 9.72
C ALA A 446 10.06 14.01 9.21
N HIS A 447 11.10 13.42 8.61
CA HIS A 447 12.23 14.17 8.05
C HIS A 447 11.84 15.12 6.92
N GLN A 448 10.74 14.86 6.20
CA GLN A 448 10.22 15.81 5.19
C GLN A 448 9.84 17.14 5.82
N SER A 449 9.27 17.10 7.03
CA SER A 449 8.81 18.29 7.75
C SER A 449 9.97 19.20 8.16
N LEU A 450 11.09 18.60 8.59
CA LEU A 450 12.30 19.31 8.99
C LEU A 450 13.03 19.97 7.80
N ARG A 451 13.13 19.25 6.67
CA ARG A 451 13.81 19.76 5.46
C ARG A 451 13.14 21.01 4.92
N VAL A 452 11.81 21.08 5.00
CA VAL A 452 11.04 22.26 4.61
C VAL A 452 11.28 23.44 5.55
N ARG A 453 11.32 23.22 6.87
CA ARG A 453 11.66 24.28 7.85
C ARG A 453 13.04 24.87 7.59
N ARG A 454 14.07 24.04 7.31
CA ARG A 454 15.43 24.54 7.00
C ARG A 454 15.46 25.43 5.75
N LYS A 455 14.66 25.11 4.72
CA LYS A 455 14.55 25.97 3.52
C LYS A 455 13.86 27.31 3.80
N ARG A 456 12.97 27.38 4.79
CA ARG A 456 12.34 28.65 5.20
C ARG A 456 13.29 29.56 5.98
N ALA A 457 14.22 29.00 6.75
CA ALA A 457 15.15 29.75 7.59
C ALA A 457 16.32 30.39 6.82
N VAL A 458 16.50 30.06 5.54
CA VAL A 458 17.44 30.77 4.67
C VAL A 458 16.69 31.97 4.08
N PRO A 459 16.96 33.21 4.51
CA PRO A 459 16.34 34.38 3.89
C PRO A 459 16.66 34.38 2.40
N SER A 460 15.67 34.70 1.58
CA SER A 460 15.82 34.91 0.15
C SER A 460 16.67 36.16 -0.10
N ALA A 461 17.98 36.04 0.08
CA ALA A 461 18.93 36.99 -0.46
C ALA A 461 18.89 36.86 -1.99
N GLY A 462 18.25 37.81 -2.67
CA GLY A 462 18.29 37.91 -4.14
C GLY A 462 16.94 38.05 -4.85
N ALA A 463 15.96 38.77 -4.29
CA ALA A 463 14.78 39.20 -5.05
C ALA A 463 14.45 40.70 -4.89
N GLU A 464 15.43 41.50 -4.47
CA GLU A 464 15.41 42.97 -4.61
C GLU A 464 16.72 43.36 -5.30
N GLY A 465 16.64 43.69 -6.59
CA GLY A 465 17.78 44.15 -7.39
C GLY A 465 17.87 43.58 -8.80
N SER A 466 16.89 43.88 -9.65
CA SER A 466 17.07 44.18 -11.08
C SER A 466 15.75 44.61 -11.71
#